data_AF-A0A9J6GBQ1-F1
#
_entry.id   AF-A0A9J6GBQ1-F1
#
_cell.length_a   1.000
_cell.length_b   1.000
_cell.length_c   1.000
_cell.angle_alpha   90.00
_cell.angle_beta   90.00
_cell.angle_gamma   90.00
#
_symmetry.space_group_name_H-M   'P 1'
#
loop_
_entity.id
_entity.type
_entity.pdbx_description
1 polymer ?
#
loop_
_entity_poly.entity_id
_entity_poly.type
_entity_poly.pdbx_seq_one_letter_code
_entity_poly.pdbx_strand_id
1 'polypeptide(L)'
;MAEGGQVTAPNDGQATPSVTSASSGDCTAARIYLQTGRAWAIVASHKLIVHILLDSGSQRTFIRRDLSRTLRCPVRGVEDLSLVTFGDSRPRSSVRCNRVAITLKSHHGGRRITIEALEVPEICAVTSPSVNAEFLSKMAGRNLTAANVRLTDTHMEDRVSILIGSDSYWKVSSGRISRLTPHLTAAETIFGWTVQEPTLTTAAMAHPNPPAQCSSLTRTHREATPRRRWTRQICDA
;
A
#
# COMPACT_ATOMS: atom_id res chain seq x y z
N MET A 1 -51.46 -34.22 -18.12
CA MET A 1 -50.86 -33.43 -19.22
C MET A 1 -51.09 -31.96 -18.87
N ALA A 2 -50.12 -31.09 -18.64
CA ALA A 2 -48.67 -31.17 -18.65
C ALA A 2 -48.13 -30.14 -17.63
N GLU A 3 -46.94 -30.41 -17.09
CA GLU A 3 -46.14 -29.51 -16.25
C GLU A 3 -45.75 -28.23 -17.00
N GLY A 4 -45.56 -27.14 -16.25
CA GLY A 4 -44.95 -25.90 -16.71
C GLY A 4 -44.32 -25.16 -15.55
N GLY A 5 -43.13 -25.63 -15.14
CA GLY A 5 -42.37 -25.10 -14.01
C GLY A 5 -41.86 -23.68 -14.22
N GLN A 6 -41.91 -22.90 -13.14
CA GLN A 6 -41.38 -21.55 -13.03
C GLN A 6 -39.87 -21.63 -12.75
N VAL A 7 -39.05 -21.26 -13.74
CA VAL A 7 -37.60 -21.14 -13.56
C VAL A 7 -37.29 -19.75 -13.00
N THR A 8 -37.03 -19.67 -11.70
CA THR A 8 -36.39 -18.51 -11.07
C THR A 8 -34.88 -18.66 -11.19
N ALA A 9 -34.23 -17.65 -11.77
CA ALA A 9 -32.77 -17.60 -11.90
C ALA A 9 -32.08 -17.55 -10.51
N PRO A 10 -30.87 -18.11 -10.36
CA PRO A 10 -30.15 -18.07 -9.09
C PRO A 10 -29.77 -16.62 -8.74
N ASN A 11 -30.00 -16.26 -7.49
CA ASN A 11 -29.54 -15.01 -6.91
C ASN A 11 -28.02 -15.12 -6.74
N ASP A 12 -27.26 -14.64 -7.73
CA ASP A 12 -25.81 -14.51 -7.62
C ASP A 12 -25.52 -13.48 -6.52
N GLY A 13 -25.24 -13.99 -5.33
CA GLY A 13 -24.77 -13.23 -4.19
C GLY A 13 -23.46 -12.53 -4.56
N GLN A 14 -23.59 -11.30 -5.03
CA GLN A 14 -22.48 -10.45 -5.40
C GLN A 14 -21.74 -10.06 -4.12
N ALA A 15 -20.72 -10.85 -3.77
CA ALA A 15 -19.81 -10.54 -2.68
C ALA A 15 -19.15 -9.18 -2.97
N THR A 16 -19.55 -8.16 -2.22
CA THR A 16 -18.97 -6.83 -2.31
C THR A 16 -17.59 -6.83 -1.66
N PRO A 17 -16.51 -6.50 -2.37
CA PRO A 17 -15.21 -6.32 -1.74
C PRO A 17 -15.28 -5.08 -0.86
N SER A 18 -15.24 -5.28 0.46
CA SER A 18 -15.15 -4.21 1.43
C SER A 18 -13.70 -3.77 1.53
N VAL A 19 -13.43 -2.53 1.16
CA VAL A 19 -12.12 -1.88 1.39
C VAL A 19 -12.28 -0.98 2.60
N THR A 20 -11.58 -1.33 3.68
CA THR A 20 -11.58 -0.54 4.92
C THR A 20 -10.48 0.51 4.85
N SER A 21 -10.87 1.77 4.68
CA SER A 21 -10.03 2.91 5.04
C SER A 21 -10.03 3.09 6.56
N ALA A 22 -8.86 3.18 7.18
CA ALA A 22 -8.75 3.44 8.62
C ALA A 22 -9.19 4.88 8.94
N SER A 23 -10.41 5.06 9.42
CA SER A 23 -10.88 6.32 9.99
C SER A 23 -10.59 6.36 11.49
N SER A 24 -10.10 7.50 11.97
CA SER A 24 -9.91 7.77 13.39
C SER A 24 -11.26 8.17 14.01
N GLY A 25 -12.03 7.16 14.45
CA GLY A 25 -13.14 7.30 15.38
C GLY A 25 -12.80 6.60 16.68
N ASP A 26 -13.13 7.23 17.80
CA ASP A 26 -12.85 6.74 19.16
C ASP A 26 -13.63 5.43 19.43
N CYS A 27 -12.98 4.31 19.14
CA CYS A 27 -13.33 2.97 19.56
C CYS A 27 -11.99 2.28 19.82
N THR A 28 -11.86 1.52 20.90
CA THR A 28 -10.62 0.79 21.30
C THR A 28 -9.84 0.35 20.07
N ALA A 29 -8.80 1.12 19.73
CA ALA A 29 -8.25 1.13 18.38
C ALA A 29 -7.85 -0.29 18.00
N ALA A 30 -8.60 -0.90 17.07
CA ALA A 30 -8.24 -2.19 16.51
C ALA A 30 -6.82 -2.02 15.95
N ARG A 31 -5.85 -2.68 16.59
CA ARG A 31 -4.43 -2.56 16.23
C ARG A 31 -4.22 -3.35 14.95
N ILE A 32 -4.40 -2.70 13.81
CA ILE A 32 -4.16 -3.31 12.50
C ILE A 32 -2.66 -3.36 12.26
N TYR A 33 -2.12 -4.57 12.08
CA TYR A 33 -0.75 -4.77 11.64
C TYR A 33 -0.70 -4.70 10.11
N LEU A 34 -0.18 -3.59 9.59
CA LEU A 34 0.16 -3.43 8.18
C LEU A 34 1.57 -3.96 7.92
N GLN A 35 1.88 -4.19 6.65
CA GLN A 35 3.20 -4.59 6.18
C GLN A 35 4.22 -3.45 6.39
N THR A 36 4.67 -3.27 7.63
CA THR A 36 5.60 -2.21 7.99
C THR A 36 6.94 -2.73 8.46
N GLY A 37 7.97 -1.93 8.21
CA GLY A 37 9.35 -2.23 8.54
C GLY A 37 10.13 -0.97 8.86
N ARG A 38 11.33 -1.14 9.39
CA ARG A 38 12.24 -0.05 9.71
C ARG A 38 13.57 -0.27 9.01
N ALA A 39 14.09 0.81 8.46
CA ALA A 39 15.33 0.79 7.71
C ALA A 39 16.10 2.09 7.92
N TRP A 40 17.39 2.04 7.61
CA TRP A 40 18.20 3.22 7.46
C TRP A 40 17.90 3.89 6.13
N ALA A 41 17.42 5.13 6.18
CA ALA A 41 17.43 6.04 5.06
C ALA A 41 18.79 6.74 5.00
N ILE A 42 19.47 6.68 3.85
CA ILE A 42 20.84 7.15 3.66
C ILE A 42 20.88 8.05 2.43
N VAL A 43 21.40 9.26 2.62
CA VAL A 43 21.70 10.24 1.55
C VAL A 43 23.02 10.90 1.89
N ALA A 44 24.06 10.67 1.06
CA ALA A 44 25.41 11.13 1.33
C ALA A 44 25.87 10.78 2.77
N SER A 45 26.21 11.77 3.59
CA SER A 45 26.59 11.61 5.01
C SER A 45 25.40 11.56 5.97
N HIS A 46 24.18 11.90 5.51
CA HIS A 46 22.98 11.90 6.34
C HIS A 46 22.38 10.49 6.42
N LYS A 47 22.03 10.08 7.64
CA LYS A 47 21.50 8.75 7.91
C LYS A 47 20.49 8.80 9.06
N LEU A 48 19.27 8.32 8.83
CA LEU A 48 18.18 8.28 9.82
C LEU A 48 17.44 6.96 9.75
N ILE A 49 16.89 6.50 10.88
CA ILE A 49 15.97 5.36 10.87
C ILE A 49 14.58 5.87 10.53
N VAL A 50 13.94 5.21 9.57
CA VAL A 50 12.62 5.58 9.05
C VAL A 50 11.64 4.43 9.17
N HIS A 51 10.36 4.76 9.34
CA HIS A 51 9.27 3.78 9.33
C HIS A 51 8.71 3.68 7.91
N ILE A 52 8.72 2.46 7.37
CA ILE A 52 8.33 2.15 6.01
C ILE A 52 7.02 1.37 6.03
N LEU A 53 6.08 1.78 5.18
CA LEU A 53 4.89 1.00 4.83
C LEU A 53 5.08 0.41 3.43
N LEU A 54 4.90 -0.89 3.26
CA LEU A 54 4.82 -1.51 1.95
C LEU A 54 3.34 -1.61 1.56
N ASP A 55 2.98 -0.96 0.46
CA ASP A 55 1.61 -0.93 -0.04
C ASP A 55 1.60 -1.11 -1.57
N SER A 56 1.34 -2.34 -2.01
CA SER A 56 1.21 -2.66 -3.43
C SER A 56 -0.02 -2.02 -4.08
N GLY A 57 -0.99 -1.53 -3.30
CA GLY A 57 -2.17 -0.81 -3.78
C GLY A 57 -1.86 0.62 -4.26
N SER A 58 -0.74 1.18 -3.82
CA SER A 58 -0.24 2.46 -4.34
C SER A 58 0.55 2.26 -5.64
N GLN A 59 0.26 3.08 -6.65
CA GLN A 59 1.04 3.07 -7.92
C GLN A 59 2.44 3.66 -7.76
N ARG A 60 2.65 4.50 -6.74
CA ARG A 60 3.87 5.27 -6.55
C ARG A 60 4.40 5.13 -5.14
N THR A 61 5.72 5.21 -5.05
CA THR A 61 6.42 5.36 -3.80
C THR A 61 6.38 6.83 -3.35
N PHE A 62 6.13 7.06 -2.05
CA PHE A 62 6.05 8.38 -1.45
C PHE A 62 7.04 8.54 -0.31
N ILE A 63 7.52 9.77 -0.12
CA ILE A 63 8.36 10.17 1.00
C ILE A 63 7.79 11.45 1.62
N ARG A 64 7.79 11.51 2.96
CA ARG A 64 7.36 12.70 3.68
C ARG A 64 8.34 13.84 3.45
N ARG A 65 7.81 15.04 3.20
CA ARG A 65 8.59 16.21 2.78
C ARG A 65 9.60 16.68 3.81
N ASP A 66 9.22 16.68 5.08
CA ASP A 66 10.13 17.01 6.19
C ASP A 66 11.35 16.06 6.22
N LEU A 67 11.14 14.75 6.04
CA LEU A 67 12.20 13.73 5.97
C LEU A 67 13.09 13.97 4.75
N SER A 68 12.48 14.14 3.57
CA SER A 68 13.19 14.44 2.31
C SER A 68 14.12 15.64 2.46
N ARG A 69 13.60 16.74 3.04
CA ARG A 69 14.36 17.97 3.30
C ARG A 69 15.45 17.77 4.36
N THR A 70 15.15 17.03 5.42
CA THR A 70 16.11 16.73 6.50
C THR A 70 17.31 15.94 5.97
N LEU A 71 17.06 14.94 5.14
CA LEU A 71 18.11 14.14 4.51
C LEU A 71 18.74 14.79 3.28
N ARG A 72 18.18 15.92 2.81
CA ARG A 72 18.60 16.62 1.58
C ARG A 72 18.57 15.69 0.36
N CYS A 73 17.48 14.94 0.20
CA CYS A 73 17.33 13.99 -0.89
C CYS A 73 17.54 14.69 -2.26
N PRO A 74 18.37 14.13 -3.16
CA PRO A 74 18.57 14.71 -4.48
C PRO A 74 17.29 14.63 -5.32
N VAL A 75 16.88 15.76 -5.88
CA VAL A 75 15.76 15.85 -6.83
C VAL A 75 16.20 15.25 -8.18
N ARG A 76 15.43 14.27 -8.67
CA ARG A 76 15.62 13.59 -9.96
C ARG A 76 14.64 14.04 -11.02
N GLY A 77 13.58 14.72 -10.62
CA GLY A 77 12.61 15.30 -11.52
C GLY A 77 11.39 15.80 -10.78
N VAL A 78 10.35 16.07 -11.54
CA VAL A 78 9.06 16.55 -11.03
C VAL A 78 7.97 15.72 -11.72
N GLU A 79 6.91 15.39 -10.98
CA GLU A 79 5.78 14.61 -11.48
C GLU A 79 4.47 15.24 -10.98
N ASP A 80 3.47 15.33 -11.86
CA ASP A 80 2.14 15.81 -11.51
C ASP A 80 1.30 14.61 -11.04
N LEU A 81 1.05 14.55 -9.73
CA LEU A 81 0.23 13.51 -9.09
C LEU A 81 -1.24 13.87 -9.22
N SER A 82 -1.99 13.07 -9.97
CA SER A 82 -3.41 13.29 -10.20
C SER A 82 -4.26 12.27 -9.45
N LEU A 83 -5.16 12.71 -8.57
CA LEU A 83 -6.08 11.81 -7.87
C LEU A 83 -7.35 11.62 -8.71
N VAL A 84 -7.56 10.38 -9.14
CA VAL A 84 -8.76 9.93 -9.85
C VAL A 84 -9.50 8.98 -8.93
N THR A 85 -10.74 9.29 -8.58
CA THR A 85 -11.56 8.37 -7.77
C THR A 85 -12.42 7.50 -8.67
N PHE A 86 -12.88 6.37 -8.15
CA PHE A 86 -13.77 5.49 -8.91
C PHE A 86 -15.02 6.24 -9.37
N GLY A 87 -15.33 6.10 -10.66
CA GLY A 87 -16.44 6.79 -11.31
C GLY A 87 -16.09 8.15 -11.92
N ASP A 88 -14.92 8.72 -11.63
CA ASP A 88 -14.49 9.95 -12.29
C ASP A 88 -13.86 9.65 -13.65
N SER A 89 -14.25 10.42 -14.67
CA SER A 89 -13.64 10.39 -16.00
C SER A 89 -12.45 11.34 -16.15
N ARG A 90 -12.21 12.20 -15.15
CA ARG A 90 -11.10 13.17 -15.12
C ARG A 90 -10.55 13.31 -13.70
N PRO A 91 -9.25 13.62 -13.53
CA PRO A 91 -8.71 13.89 -12.21
C PRO A 91 -9.38 15.09 -11.56
N ARG A 92 -9.66 15.00 -10.25
CA ARG A 92 -10.25 16.11 -9.48
C ARG A 92 -9.25 17.22 -9.19
N SER A 93 -7.97 16.86 -9.10
CA SER A 93 -6.85 17.79 -8.91
C SER A 93 -5.55 17.13 -9.33
N SER A 94 -4.57 17.95 -9.72
CA SER A 94 -3.18 17.55 -9.86
C SER A 94 -2.31 18.32 -8.88
N VAL A 95 -1.41 17.62 -8.22
CA VAL A 95 -0.42 18.20 -7.31
C VAL A 95 0.95 17.94 -7.89
N ARG A 96 1.72 19.00 -8.10
CA ARG A 96 3.11 18.89 -8.57
C ARG A 96 4.02 18.47 -7.42
N CYS A 97 4.68 17.32 -7.57
CA CYS A 97 5.54 16.72 -6.56
C CYS A 97 6.98 16.60 -7.08
N ASN A 98 7.97 16.87 -6.22
CA ASN A 98 9.35 16.53 -6.53
C ASN A 98 9.50 15.01 -6.49
N ARG A 99 10.18 14.44 -7.50
CA ARG A 99 10.65 13.06 -7.47
C ARG A 99 12.09 13.06 -6.96
N VAL A 100 12.32 12.46 -5.80
CA VAL A 100 13.61 12.44 -5.12
C VAL A 100 14.15 11.02 -5.02
N ALA A 101 15.48 10.85 -4.95
CA ALA A 101 16.10 9.53 -4.76
C ALA A 101 16.56 9.33 -3.31
N ILE A 102 16.36 8.12 -2.78
CA ILE A 102 16.78 7.74 -1.43
C ILE A 102 17.29 6.30 -1.39
N THR A 103 18.33 6.04 -0.59
CA THR A 103 18.83 4.69 -0.35
C THR A 103 18.31 4.16 0.98
N LEU A 104 17.66 3.00 0.97
CA LEU A 104 17.17 2.28 2.13
C LEU A 104 18.06 1.08 2.40
N LYS A 105 18.50 0.90 3.65
CA LYS A 105 19.37 -0.20 4.07
C LYS A 105 18.76 -0.93 5.27
N SER A 106 18.81 -2.26 5.23
CA SER A 106 18.43 -3.10 6.36
C SER A 106 19.26 -2.82 7.61
N HIS A 107 18.65 -3.02 8.77
CA HIS A 107 19.36 -2.97 10.05
C HIS A 107 20.01 -4.32 10.40
N HIS A 108 19.50 -5.42 9.83
CA HIS A 108 19.94 -6.78 10.12
C HIS A 108 20.94 -7.35 9.11
N GLY A 109 21.38 -6.56 8.12
CA GLY A 109 22.30 -7.05 7.10
C GLY A 109 22.84 -5.99 6.15
N GLY A 110 23.58 -6.45 5.14
CA GLY A 110 24.20 -5.58 4.13
C GLY A 110 23.27 -5.11 3.01
N ARG A 111 22.07 -5.69 2.90
CA ARG A 111 21.11 -5.42 1.82
C ARG A 111 20.65 -3.97 1.83
N ARG A 112 20.68 -3.35 0.66
CA ARG A 112 20.22 -1.98 0.41
C ARG A 112 19.56 -1.86 -0.94
N ILE A 113 18.73 -0.83 -1.10
CA ILE A 113 18.08 -0.47 -2.35
C ILE A 113 18.06 1.04 -2.48
N THR A 114 18.23 1.56 -3.69
CA THR A 114 17.94 2.96 -4.02
C THR A 114 16.63 3.03 -4.78
N ILE A 115 15.71 3.88 -4.33
CA ILE A 115 14.38 4.07 -4.93
C ILE A 115 14.16 5.56 -5.21
N GLU A 116 13.30 5.85 -6.18
CA GLU A 116 12.73 7.17 -6.37
C GLU A 116 11.36 7.25 -5.66
N ALA A 117 11.07 8.39 -5.05
CA ALA A 117 9.85 8.62 -4.31
C ALA A 117 9.31 10.03 -4.60
N LEU A 118 7.98 10.17 -4.63
CA LEU A 118 7.32 11.46 -4.73
C LEU A 118 7.25 12.13 -3.35
N GLU A 119 7.74 13.36 -3.28
CA GLU A 119 7.76 14.16 -2.07
C GLU A 119 6.36 14.75 -1.78
N VAL A 120 5.75 14.32 -0.68
CA VAL A 120 4.40 14.73 -0.25
C VAL A 120 4.41 15.33 1.15
N PRO A 121 3.47 16.23 1.51
CA PRO A 121 3.45 16.85 2.84
C PRO A 121 3.36 15.81 3.97
N GLU A 122 2.47 14.84 3.80
CA GLU A 122 2.14 13.78 4.75
C GLU A 122 1.75 12.53 3.94
N ILE A 123 1.95 11.33 4.49
CA ILE A 123 1.56 10.07 3.86
C ILE A 123 0.26 9.54 4.46
N CYS A 124 0.27 9.22 5.76
CA CYS A 124 -0.87 8.72 6.51
C CYS A 124 -0.72 9.07 7.99
N ALA A 125 -1.81 9.45 8.64
CA ALA A 125 -1.86 9.61 10.09
C ALA A 125 -1.88 8.26 10.84
N VAL A 126 -2.13 7.16 10.11
CA VAL A 126 -2.20 5.82 10.69
C VAL A 126 -0.83 5.40 11.20
N THR A 127 -0.73 5.17 12.50
CA THR A 127 0.45 4.60 13.14
C THR A 127 0.28 3.09 13.21
N SER A 128 1.08 2.34 12.45
CA SER A 128 1.16 0.89 12.68
C SER A 128 2.03 0.64 13.90
N PRO A 129 1.53 -0.09 14.91
CA PRO A 129 2.33 -0.38 16.09
C PRO A 129 3.56 -1.20 15.74
N SER A 130 4.60 -1.07 16.56
CA SER A 130 5.73 -2.00 16.53
C SER A 130 5.23 -3.41 16.84
N VAL A 131 5.92 -4.43 16.32
CA VAL A 131 5.54 -5.82 16.54
C VAL A 131 5.58 -6.14 18.04
N ASN A 132 4.50 -6.71 18.58
CA ASN A 132 4.42 -7.03 20.01
C ASN A 132 5.31 -8.23 20.39
N ALA A 133 5.55 -8.41 21.70
CA ALA A 133 6.44 -9.46 22.21
C ALA A 133 6.00 -10.89 21.82
N GLU A 134 4.69 -11.14 21.75
CA GLU A 134 4.15 -12.44 21.35
C GLU A 134 4.51 -12.77 19.90
N PHE A 135 4.34 -11.81 18.99
CA PHE A 135 4.64 -12.00 17.58
C PHE A 135 6.14 -12.13 17.35
N LEU A 136 6.95 -11.35 18.09
CA LEU A 136 8.41 -11.50 18.09
C LEU A 136 8.82 -12.91 18.53
N SER A 137 8.21 -13.46 19.59
CA SER A 137 8.48 -14.82 20.06
C SER A 137 8.14 -15.88 19.00
N LYS A 138 6.95 -15.79 18.36
CA LYS A 138 6.54 -16.70 17.27
C LYS A 138 7.49 -16.64 16.06
N MET A 139 7.97 -15.45 15.73
CA MET A 139 8.95 -15.25 14.66
C MET A 139 10.33 -15.81 15.03
N ALA A 140 10.78 -15.57 16.27
CA ALA A 140 12.05 -16.08 16.78
C ALA A 140 12.09 -17.62 16.77
N GLY A 141 10.99 -18.27 17.19
CA GLY A 141 10.85 -19.74 17.13
C GLY A 141 10.90 -20.33 15.72
N ARG A 142 10.87 -19.48 14.68
CA ARG A 142 10.97 -19.87 13.26
C ARG A 142 12.19 -19.25 12.55
N ASN A 143 13.13 -18.66 13.30
CA ASN A 143 14.29 -17.95 12.78
C ASN A 143 13.93 -16.81 11.81
N LEU A 144 12.82 -16.11 12.06
CA LEU A 144 12.38 -14.97 11.25
C LEU A 144 12.75 -13.67 11.95
N THR A 145 13.68 -12.92 11.39
CA THR A 145 14.10 -11.64 11.98
C THR A 145 13.13 -10.52 11.58
N ALA A 146 12.46 -9.91 12.56
CA ALA A 146 11.42 -8.92 12.32
C ALA A 146 11.96 -7.62 11.70
N ALA A 147 11.29 -7.09 10.68
CA ALA A 147 11.68 -5.82 10.04
C ALA A 147 11.36 -4.59 10.90
N ASN A 148 10.39 -4.69 11.82
CA ASN A 148 9.86 -3.57 12.58
C ASN A 148 10.19 -3.67 14.07
N VAL A 149 11.49 -3.78 14.38
CA VAL A 149 12.02 -3.77 15.75
C VAL A 149 12.48 -2.36 16.12
N ARG A 150 12.19 -1.93 17.34
CA ARG A 150 12.80 -0.71 17.90
C ARG A 150 14.23 -1.01 18.34
N LEU A 151 15.17 -0.24 17.83
CA LEU A 151 16.54 -0.27 18.32
C LEU A 151 16.59 0.55 19.61
N THR A 152 17.17 -0.01 20.66
CA THR A 152 17.48 0.73 21.88
C THR A 152 18.43 1.87 21.52
N ASP A 153 18.27 3.02 22.18
CA ASP A 153 19.15 4.20 22.05
C ASP A 153 19.09 4.99 20.73
N THR A 154 18.08 4.77 19.89
CA THR A 154 17.84 5.62 18.70
C THR A 154 16.47 6.28 18.76
N HIS A 155 16.40 7.59 18.50
CA HIS A 155 15.12 8.27 18.29
C HIS A 155 14.49 7.73 17.01
N MET A 156 13.37 7.03 17.14
CA MET A 156 12.67 6.38 16.04
C MET A 156 11.25 6.91 15.95
N GLU A 157 10.88 7.39 14.79
CA GLU A 157 9.52 7.85 14.56
C GLU A 157 8.54 6.68 14.37
N ASP A 158 7.32 6.84 14.88
CA ASP A 158 6.24 5.88 14.69
C ASP A 158 5.36 6.20 13.48
N ARG A 159 5.34 7.45 13.02
CA ARG A 159 4.66 7.84 11.78
C ARG A 159 5.38 7.24 10.58
N VAL A 160 4.60 6.74 9.62
CA VAL A 160 5.13 6.28 8.34
C VAL A 160 5.84 7.45 7.65
N SER A 161 7.12 7.28 7.36
CA SER A 161 7.95 8.29 6.72
C SER A 161 8.11 8.03 5.22
N ILE A 162 7.97 6.76 4.81
CA ILE A 162 8.07 6.30 3.42
C ILE A 162 6.99 5.25 3.16
N LEU A 163 6.26 5.39 2.05
CA LEU A 163 5.35 4.38 1.52
C LEU A 163 5.98 3.82 0.24
N ILE A 164 6.20 2.51 0.19
CA ILE A 164 6.72 1.82 -0.98
C ILE A 164 5.55 1.27 -1.79
N GLY A 165 5.32 1.92 -2.94
CA GLY A 165 4.29 1.55 -3.90
C GLY A 165 4.72 0.41 -4.80
N SER A 166 3.81 -0.05 -5.65
CA SER A 166 4.02 -1.11 -6.66
C SER A 166 5.19 -0.85 -7.62
N ASP A 167 5.57 0.42 -7.86
CA ASP A 167 6.74 0.83 -8.65
C ASP A 167 8.09 0.38 -8.06
N SER A 168 8.14 0.12 -6.74
CA SER A 168 9.33 -0.38 -6.05
C SER A 168 9.07 -1.59 -5.14
N TYR A 169 7.82 -1.99 -4.95
CA TYR A 169 7.42 -3.05 -4.02
C TYR A 169 8.18 -4.35 -4.25
N TRP A 170 8.24 -4.84 -5.49
CA TRP A 170 8.89 -6.11 -5.83
C TRP A 170 10.42 -6.05 -5.84
N LYS A 171 11.00 -4.87 -5.70
CA LYS A 171 12.44 -4.73 -5.43
C LYS A 171 12.76 -4.93 -3.93
N VAL A 172 11.75 -4.77 -3.08
CA VAL A 172 11.85 -4.86 -1.62
C VAL A 172 11.33 -6.19 -1.09
N SER A 173 10.19 -6.64 -1.60
CA SER A 173 9.58 -7.93 -1.26
C SER A 173 10.30 -9.08 -1.95
N SER A 174 10.52 -10.18 -1.23
CA SER A 174 11.08 -11.41 -1.79
C SER A 174 10.02 -12.37 -2.34
N GLY A 175 8.74 -12.15 -1.99
CA GLY A 175 7.65 -13.09 -2.24
C GLY A 175 7.57 -14.26 -1.24
N ARG A 176 8.55 -14.44 -0.35
CA ARG A 176 8.48 -15.48 0.70
C ARG A 176 7.49 -15.06 1.79
N ILE A 177 6.62 -16.00 2.15
CA ILE A 177 5.60 -15.85 3.18
C ILE A 177 5.73 -16.96 4.22
N SER A 178 5.38 -16.67 5.48
CA SER A 178 5.29 -17.64 6.57
C SER A 178 4.04 -17.37 7.38
N ARG A 179 3.11 -18.33 7.40
CA ARG A 179 1.87 -18.20 8.18
C ARG A 179 2.14 -18.58 9.63
N LEU A 180 2.23 -17.59 10.51
CA LEU A 180 2.55 -17.76 11.93
C LEU A 180 1.35 -18.32 12.70
N THR A 181 0.15 -17.81 12.40
CA THR A 181 -1.14 -18.31 12.89
C THR A 181 -2.18 -18.18 11.76
N PRO A 182 -3.42 -18.70 11.90
CA PRO A 182 -4.47 -18.49 10.90
C PRO A 182 -4.66 -17.00 10.53
N HIS A 183 -4.51 -16.12 11.51
CA HIS A 183 -4.70 -14.67 11.39
C HIS A 183 -3.39 -13.89 11.30
N LEU A 184 -2.21 -14.49 11.42
CA LEU A 184 -0.94 -13.75 11.39
C LEU A 184 -0.03 -14.30 10.29
N THR A 185 0.28 -13.47 9.31
CA THR A 185 1.17 -13.83 8.21
C THR A 185 2.40 -12.93 8.21
N ALA A 186 3.57 -13.54 8.17
CA ALA A 186 4.83 -12.85 7.97
C ALA A 186 5.22 -12.88 6.48
N ALA A 187 5.73 -11.77 5.97
CA ALA A 187 6.24 -11.64 4.61
C ALA A 187 7.68 -11.12 4.65
N GLU A 188 8.58 -11.76 3.90
CA GLU A 188 9.99 -11.41 3.88
C GLU A 188 10.30 -10.27 2.91
N THR A 189 11.02 -9.29 3.43
CA THR A 189 11.53 -8.14 2.70
C THR A 189 13.05 -8.06 2.82
N ILE A 190 13.68 -7.14 2.08
CA ILE A 190 15.12 -6.87 2.27
C ILE A 190 15.46 -6.33 3.67
N PHE A 191 14.46 -5.79 4.39
CA PHE A 191 14.61 -5.20 5.73
C PHE A 191 14.36 -6.22 6.86
N GLY A 192 13.97 -7.45 6.52
CA GLY A 192 13.51 -8.47 7.47
C GLY A 192 12.06 -8.88 7.21
N TRP A 193 11.46 -9.57 8.17
CA TRP A 193 10.10 -10.07 8.10
C TRP A 193 9.10 -9.05 8.64
N THR A 194 8.20 -8.59 7.78
CA THR A 194 7.04 -7.77 8.18
C THR A 194 5.89 -8.69 8.56
N VAL A 195 5.00 -8.26 9.45
CA VAL A 195 3.81 -9.03 9.83
C VAL A 195 2.54 -8.32 9.41
N GLN A 196 1.54 -9.11 9.03
CA GLN A 196 0.20 -8.64 8.71
C GLN A 196 -0.83 -9.49 9.44
N GLU A 197 -1.83 -8.81 9.97
CA GLU A 197 -3.02 -9.40 10.53
C GLU A 197 -4.23 -8.94 9.70
N PRO A 198 -5.05 -9.84 9.14
CA PRO A 198 -6.35 -9.46 8.63
C PRO A 198 -7.12 -8.84 9.80
N THR A 199 -7.76 -7.70 9.58
CA THR A 199 -8.68 -7.14 10.57
C THR A 199 -9.65 -8.22 10.99
N LEU A 200 -9.66 -8.59 12.27
CA LEU A 200 -10.79 -9.33 12.83
C LEU A 200 -11.96 -8.36 12.80
N THR A 201 -12.77 -8.42 11.74
CA THR A 201 -14.09 -7.82 11.76
C THR A 201 -14.83 -8.56 12.87
N THR A 202 -14.98 -7.95 14.04
CA THR A 202 -16.03 -8.34 14.96
C THR A 202 -17.32 -8.09 14.19
N ALA A 203 -17.81 -9.12 13.51
CA ALA A 203 -19.12 -9.09 12.91
C ALA A 203 -20.13 -8.79 14.04
N ALA A 204 -21.07 -7.88 13.75
CA ALA A 204 -22.17 -7.44 14.61
C ALA A 204 -21.84 -6.39 15.69
N MET A 205 -21.70 -5.13 15.26
CA MET A 205 -22.61 -4.11 15.80
C MET A 205 -23.31 -3.43 14.63
N ALA A 206 -24.60 -3.76 14.48
CA ALA A 206 -25.47 -3.21 13.47
C ALA A 206 -25.61 -1.70 13.64
N HIS A 207 -25.09 -0.93 12.69
CA HIS A 207 -25.59 0.42 12.39
C HIS A 207 -25.63 0.61 10.88
N PRO A 208 -26.74 1.13 10.32
CA PRO A 208 -26.90 1.26 8.88
C PRO A 208 -26.13 2.49 8.37
N ASN A 209 -25.28 2.25 7.36
CA ASN A 209 -24.58 3.23 6.51
C ASN A 209 -23.52 4.15 7.16
N PRO A 210 -22.28 4.02 6.67
CA PRO A 210 -21.56 5.18 6.18
C PRO A 210 -21.10 5.00 4.71
N PRO A 211 -20.92 6.07 3.94
CA PRO A 211 -20.48 5.98 2.54
C PRO A 211 -19.03 5.50 2.48
N ALA A 212 -18.81 4.32 1.92
CA ALA A 212 -17.47 3.78 1.69
C ALA A 212 -16.79 4.49 0.50
N GLN A 213 -15.84 5.38 0.77
CA GLN A 213 -14.87 5.82 -0.22
C GLN A 213 -13.68 4.87 -0.23
N CYS A 214 -13.72 3.92 -1.16
CA CYS A 214 -12.59 3.07 -1.49
C CYS A 214 -11.80 3.73 -2.63
N SER A 215 -10.47 3.81 -2.53
CA SER A 215 -9.61 4.15 -3.68
C SER A 215 -8.58 3.05 -3.85
N SER A 216 -8.62 2.36 -4.99
CA SER A 216 -7.56 1.44 -5.40
C SER A 216 -7.21 1.72 -6.86
N LEU A 217 -5.92 1.79 -7.14
CA LEU A 217 -5.39 2.26 -8.41
C LEU A 217 -5.18 1.07 -9.36
N THR A 218 -6.07 0.86 -10.33
CA THR A 218 -5.86 -0.15 -11.39
C THR A 218 -5.51 0.49 -12.75
N ARG A 219 -4.62 -0.18 -13.48
CA ARG A 219 -4.08 0.25 -14.79
C ARG A 219 -5.07 -0.08 -15.90
N THR A 220 -5.55 0.92 -16.65
CA THR A 220 -6.21 0.67 -17.93
C THR A 220 -5.17 0.73 -19.05
N HIS A 221 -4.89 -0.42 -19.69
CA HIS A 221 -4.16 -0.48 -20.95
C HIS A 221 -5.15 -0.12 -22.07
N ARG A 222 -4.85 0.91 -22.88
CA ARG A 222 -5.62 1.19 -24.10
C ARG A 222 -4.97 0.46 -25.27
N GLU A 223 -5.62 -0.58 -25.78
CA GLU A 223 -5.42 -1.00 -27.17
C GLU A 223 -6.11 0.00 -28.10
N ALA A 224 -5.34 0.61 -29.00
CA ALA A 224 -5.87 1.46 -30.04
C ALA A 224 -6.33 0.59 -31.22
N THR A 225 -7.65 0.47 -31.42
CA THR A 225 -8.23 -0.13 -32.63
C THR A 225 -8.31 0.94 -33.74
N PRO A 226 -7.83 0.68 -34.97
CA PRO A 226 -7.89 1.66 -36.05
C PRO A 226 -9.30 1.78 -36.64
N ARG A 227 -9.76 3.02 -36.81
CA ARG A 227 -11.05 3.38 -37.42
C ARG A 227 -11.08 2.96 -38.89
N ARG A 228 -11.97 2.04 -39.27
CA ARG A 228 -12.34 1.79 -40.68
C ARG A 228 -13.32 2.89 -41.14
N ARG A 229 -12.96 3.53 -42.25
CA ARG A 229 -13.72 4.55 -42.96
C ARG A 229 -14.72 3.83 -43.88
N TRP A 230 -16.03 4.08 -43.73
CA TRP A 230 -17.03 3.63 -44.70
C TRP A 230 -17.39 4.80 -45.62
N THR A 231 -17.03 4.68 -46.90
CA THR A 231 -17.53 5.52 -47.99
C THR A 231 -18.89 4.96 -48.45
N ARG A 232 -19.91 5.83 -48.51
CA ARG A 232 -21.20 5.50 -49.14
C ARG A 232 -20.99 5.38 -50.65
N GLN A 233 -21.35 4.23 -51.21
CA GLN A 233 -21.58 4.08 -52.64
C GLN A 233 -23.09 4.27 -52.87
N ILE A 234 -23.40 5.22 -53.75
CA ILE A 234 -24.74 5.48 -54.29
C ILE A 234 -24.95 4.49 -55.43
N CYS A 235 -26.08 3.80 -55.46
CA CYS A 235 -26.54 3.04 -56.61
C CYS A 235 -27.58 3.88 -57.35
N ASP A 236 -27.30 4.26 -58.59
CA ASP A 236 -28.32 4.68 -59.56
C ASP A 236 -28.57 3.49 -60.51
N ALA A 237 -29.83 3.35 -60.93
CA ALA A 237 -30.28 2.50 -62.03
C ALA A 237 -30.34 3.33 -63.32
#